data_AF-A0A7S2HWD2-F1
#
_entry.id   AF-A0A7S2HWD2-F1
#
_cell.length_a   1.000
_cell.length_b   1.000
_cell.length_c   1.000
_cell.angle_alpha   90.00
_cell.angle_beta   90.00
_cell.angle_gamma   90.00
#
_symmetry.space_group_name_H-M   'P 1'
#
loop_
_entity.id
_entity.type
_entity.pdbx_description
1 polymer ?
#
loop_
_entity_poly.entity_id
_entity_poly.type
_entity_poly.pdbx_seq_one_letter_code
_entity_poly.pdbx_strand_id
1 'polypeptide(L)'
;KYSWGDEGGSVKIYVMEAANSEAIAAAKDGKGDRVKADFKATSFTLTVQGDDRSFVLALRGLFGEIVPDKCKFRVSEGKKITVTLTKKFQHETWKVLSEKTW
;
A
#
# COMPACT_ATOMS: atom_id res chain seq x y z
N LYS A 1 -4.61 -9.61 -3.47
CA LYS A 1 -5.62 -8.71 -4.10
C LYS A 1 -5.78 -7.44 -3.26
N TYR A 2 -6.01 -6.27 -3.86
CA TYR A 2 -6.24 -5.03 -3.11
C TYR A 2 -7.37 -4.22 -3.75
N SER A 3 -7.91 -3.25 -3.02
CA SER A 3 -8.74 -2.17 -3.56
C SER A 3 -8.06 -0.83 -3.29
N TRP A 4 -8.47 0.22 -3.98
CA TRP A 4 -7.92 1.56 -3.78
C TRP A 4 -8.99 2.62 -3.97
N GLY A 5 -8.73 3.83 -3.47
CA GLY A 5 -9.60 4.99 -3.63
C GLY A 5 -8.81 6.28 -3.63
N ASP A 6 -9.28 7.24 -4.40
CA ASP A 6 -8.79 8.62 -4.43
C ASP A 6 -9.54 9.45 -3.37
N GLU A 7 -8.80 10.13 -2.50
CA GLU A 7 -9.35 11.01 -1.47
C GLU A 7 -8.87 12.47 -1.65
N GLY A 8 -8.74 12.90 -2.91
CA GLY A 8 -8.27 14.24 -3.26
C GLY A 8 -6.76 14.35 -3.14
N GLY A 9 -6.25 14.84 -2.00
CA GLY A 9 -4.80 15.01 -1.78
C GLY A 9 -4.01 13.71 -1.58
N SER A 10 -4.69 12.57 -1.47
CA SER A 10 -4.05 11.27 -1.24
C SER A 10 -4.78 10.14 -1.94
N VAL A 11 -4.09 9.02 -2.14
CA VAL A 11 -4.64 7.76 -2.60
C VAL A 11 -4.48 6.72 -1.50
N LYS A 12 -5.55 6.00 -1.18
CA LYS A 12 -5.48 4.90 -0.21
C LYS A 12 -5.60 3.56 -0.91
N ILE A 13 -4.74 2.62 -0.52
CA ILE A 13 -4.77 1.22 -0.93
C ILE A 13 -5.15 0.37 0.28
N TYR A 14 -6.11 -0.52 0.08
CA TYR A 14 -6.64 -1.40 1.11
C TYR A 14 -6.33 -2.87 0.75
N VAL A 15 -5.56 -3.51 1.60
CA VAL A 15 -5.33 -4.96 1.58
C VAL A 15 -6.20 -5.57 2.67
N MET A 16 -7.29 -6.24 2.28
CA MET A 16 -8.30 -6.76 3.20
C MET A 16 -8.05 -8.23 3.53
N GLU A 17 -8.37 -8.65 4.76
CA GLU A 17 -8.24 -10.03 5.23
C GLU A 17 -9.01 -11.01 4.35
N ALA A 18 -10.27 -10.72 4.01
CA ALA A 18 -11.12 -11.58 3.19
C ALA A 18 -10.52 -12.03 1.85
N ALA A 19 -9.52 -11.30 1.33
CA ALA A 19 -8.82 -11.65 0.09
C ALA A 19 -7.32 -11.95 0.27
N ASN A 20 -6.77 -11.80 1.48
CA ASN A 20 -5.34 -11.94 1.78
C ASN A 20 -5.12 -12.42 3.23
N SER A 21 -5.89 -13.39 3.70
CA SER A 21 -5.95 -13.83 5.10
C SER A 21 -4.57 -14.13 5.68
N GLU A 22 -3.75 -14.87 4.94
CA GLU A 22 -2.41 -15.25 5.38
C GLU A 22 -1.45 -14.06 5.51
N ALA A 23 -1.52 -13.09 4.59
CA ALA A 23 -0.70 -11.88 4.68
C ALA A 23 -1.15 -11.00 5.86
N ILE A 24 -2.45 -10.91 6.12
CA ILE A 24 -2.95 -10.14 7.26
C ILE A 24 -2.60 -10.82 8.60
N ALA A 25 -2.69 -12.16 8.66
CA ALA A 25 -2.25 -12.92 9.83
C ALA A 25 -0.75 -12.73 10.08
N ALA A 26 0.08 -12.78 9.03
CA ALA A 26 1.53 -12.57 9.12
C ALA A 26 1.90 -11.15 9.57
N ALA A 27 1.10 -10.14 9.22
CA ALA A 27 1.33 -8.76 9.60
C ALA A 27 1.21 -8.53 11.11
N LYS A 28 0.46 -9.37 11.86
CA LYS A 28 0.18 -9.22 13.30
C LYS A 28 -0.26 -7.77 13.61
N ASP A 29 0.39 -7.11 14.57
CA ASP A 29 0.15 -5.72 14.94
C ASP A 29 0.93 -4.71 14.06
N GLY A 30 1.72 -5.18 13.09
CA GLY A 30 2.56 -4.38 12.21
C GLY A 30 3.91 -3.97 12.82
N LYS A 31 4.25 -4.44 14.03
CA LYS A 31 5.54 -4.13 14.68
C LYS A 31 6.61 -5.18 14.36
N GLY A 32 7.84 -4.90 14.81
CA GLY A 32 8.94 -5.86 14.76
C GLY A 32 9.35 -6.23 13.33
N ASP A 33 9.38 -5.26 12.43
CA ASP A 33 9.77 -5.43 11.03
C ASP A 33 8.89 -6.36 10.18
N ARG A 34 7.75 -6.81 10.73
CA ARG A 34 6.77 -7.68 10.05
C ARG A 34 6.12 -7.00 8.85
N VAL A 35 6.01 -5.68 8.85
CA VAL A 35 5.47 -4.92 7.72
C VAL A 35 6.41 -3.77 7.42
N LYS A 36 6.85 -3.68 6.17
CA LYS A 36 7.70 -2.59 5.66
C LYS A 36 7.07 -2.01 4.41
N ALA A 37 7.16 -0.69 4.27
CA ALA A 37 6.78 0.00 3.06
C ALA A 37 7.95 0.82 2.54
N ASP A 38 8.27 0.67 1.27
CA ASP A 38 9.22 1.50 0.53
C ASP A 38 8.44 2.36 -0.44
N PHE A 39 8.61 3.68 -0.34
CA PHE A 39 7.92 4.66 -1.18
C PHE A 39 8.92 5.39 -2.06
N LYS A 40 8.61 5.54 -3.34
CA LYS A 40 9.39 6.31 -4.31
C LYS A 40 8.44 7.21 -5.10
N ALA A 41 8.98 8.21 -5.79
CA ALA A 41 8.17 9.22 -6.48
C ALA A 41 7.04 8.64 -7.34
N THR A 42 7.23 7.49 -8.00
CA THR A 42 6.23 6.87 -8.89
C THR A 42 5.99 5.37 -8.60
N SER A 43 6.36 4.90 -7.41
CA SER A 43 6.16 3.49 -7.05
C SER A 43 6.10 3.29 -5.54
N PHE A 44 5.53 2.17 -5.12
CA PHE A 44 5.69 1.70 -3.75
C PHE A 44 5.78 0.19 -3.68
N THR A 45 6.36 -0.31 -2.60
CA THR A 45 6.40 -1.72 -2.26
C THR A 45 6.00 -1.90 -0.81
N LEU A 46 4.94 -2.66 -0.55
CA LEU A 46 4.56 -3.14 0.78
C LEU A 46 5.01 -4.59 0.91
N THR A 47 5.86 -4.87 1.89
CA THR A 47 6.35 -6.22 2.21
C THR A 47 5.80 -6.63 3.57
N VAL A 48 5.20 -7.80 3.64
CA VAL A 48 4.77 -8.45 4.88
C VAL A 48 5.60 -9.71 5.09
N GLN A 49 6.34 -9.80 6.20
CA GLN A 49 7.16 -10.94 6.56
C GLN A 49 6.36 -11.91 7.45
N GLY A 50 5.96 -13.04 6.87
CA GLY A 50 5.53 -14.21 7.63
C GLY A 50 6.72 -15.02 8.15
N ASP A 51 6.43 -16.04 8.95
CA ASP A 51 7.46 -16.91 9.51
C ASP A 51 8.10 -17.79 8.42
N ASP A 52 7.29 -18.33 7.49
CA ASP A 52 7.75 -19.23 6.43
C ASP A 52 7.87 -18.57 5.06
N ARG A 53 7.11 -17.48 4.82
CA ARG A 53 7.08 -16.79 3.53
C ARG A 53 6.83 -15.30 3.67
N SER A 54 7.29 -14.54 2.68
CA SER A 54 7.03 -13.11 2.55
C SER A 54 5.98 -12.83 1.48
N PHE A 55 5.12 -11.84 1.75
CA PHE A 55 4.10 -11.36 0.83
C PHE A 55 4.47 -9.97 0.37
N VAL A 56 4.42 -9.73 -0.94
CA VAL A 56 4.83 -8.45 -1.53
C VAL A 56 3.70 -7.89 -2.39
N LEU A 57 3.32 -6.65 -2.10
CA LEU A 57 2.51 -5.83 -2.98
C LEU A 57 3.38 -4.71 -3.53
N ALA A 58 3.82 -4.84 -4.77
CA ALA A 58 4.61 -3.84 -5.47
C ALA A 58 3.77 -3.19 -6.58
N LEU A 59 3.76 -1.87 -6.63
CA LEU A 59 3.16 -1.10 -7.71
C LEU A 59 4.21 -0.16 -8.29
N ARG A 60 4.53 -0.39 -9.57
CA ARG A 60 5.50 0.37 -10.34
C ARG A 60 4.77 1.17 -11.42
N GLY A 61 5.07 2.46 -11.55
CA GLY A 61 4.41 3.32 -12.52
C GLY A 61 3.03 3.78 -12.05
N LEU A 62 2.97 4.30 -10.82
CA LEU A 62 1.79 5.00 -10.30
C LEU A 62 1.35 6.08 -11.28
N PHE A 63 0.04 6.33 -11.35
CA PHE A 63 -0.54 7.29 -12.29
C PHE A 63 0.07 8.69 -12.17
N GLY A 64 0.29 9.16 -10.95
CA GLY A 64 0.96 10.42 -10.67
C GLY A 64 2.10 10.26 -9.68
N GLU A 65 2.86 11.34 -9.51
CA GLU A 65 3.92 11.39 -8.50
C GLU A 65 3.35 11.50 -7.08
N ILE A 66 4.03 10.85 -6.14
CA ILE A 66 3.76 10.89 -4.70
C ILE A 66 4.88 11.64 -3.98
N VAL A 67 4.63 12.04 -2.73
CA VAL A 67 5.65 12.57 -1.81
C VAL A 67 6.05 11.45 -0.85
N PRO A 68 7.17 10.72 -1.09
CA PRO A 68 7.49 9.50 -0.36
C PRO A 68 7.52 9.67 1.16
N ASP A 69 8.14 10.76 1.63
CA ASP A 69 8.30 11.06 3.06
C ASP A 69 6.99 11.35 3.79
N LYS A 70 5.90 11.63 3.05
CA LYS A 70 4.55 11.84 3.59
C LYS A 70 3.66 10.61 3.44
N CYS A 71 4.12 9.60 2.72
CA CYS A 71 3.41 8.33 2.58
C CYS A 71 3.56 7.49 3.84
N LYS A 72 2.56 6.68 4.13
CA LYS A 72 2.54 5.85 5.35
C LYS A 72 1.68 4.62 5.15
N PHE A 73 1.83 3.65 6.05
CA PHE A 73 0.90 2.55 6.16
C PHE A 73 0.35 2.44 7.58
N ARG A 74 -0.79 1.78 7.72
CA ARG A 74 -1.41 1.43 9.00
C ARG A 74 -1.88 -0.01 8.94
N VAL A 75 -1.46 -0.81 9.92
CA VAL A 75 -2.00 -2.14 10.14
C VAL A 75 -3.19 -2.04 11.09
N SER A 76 -4.30 -2.68 10.72
CA SER A 76 -5.41 -2.97 11.60
C SER A 76 -5.42 -4.48 11.80
N GLU A 77 -4.89 -4.91 12.94
CA GLU A 77 -4.66 -6.31 13.29
C GLU A 77 -5.87 -7.19 12.97
N GLY A 78 -5.63 -8.29 12.26
CA GLY A 78 -6.66 -9.25 11.85
C GLY A 78 -7.70 -8.71 10.86
N LYS A 79 -7.58 -7.46 10.37
CA LYS A 79 -8.60 -6.84 9.50
C LYS A 79 -8.06 -6.39 8.16
N LYS A 80 -7.07 -5.50 8.15
CA LYS A 80 -6.54 -4.91 6.91
C LYS A 80 -5.21 -4.19 7.10
N ILE A 81 -4.49 -4.01 5.99
CA ILE A 81 -3.41 -3.03 5.89
C ILE A 81 -3.89 -1.90 4.98
N THR A 82 -3.74 -0.66 5.43
CA THR A 82 -4.05 0.54 4.65
C THR A 82 -2.76 1.27 4.32
N VAL A 83 -2.47 1.45 3.04
CA VAL A 83 -1.36 2.28 2.55
C VAL A 83 -1.93 3.62 2.11
N THR A 84 -1.34 4.72 2.55
CA THR A 84 -1.71 6.09 2.16
C THR A 84 -0.57 6.69 1.36
N LEU A 85 -0.84 6.99 0.10
CA LEU A 85 0.08 7.69 -0.79
C LEU A 85 -0.32 9.17 -0.85
N THR A 86 0.54 10.06 -0.35
CA THR A 86 0.33 11.50 -0.48
C THR A 86 0.72 11.92 -1.89
N LYS A 87 -0.22 12.48 -2.66
CA LYS A 87 0.06 12.96 -4.01
C LYS A 87 0.97 14.17 -3.96
N LYS A 88 1.85 14.28 -4.95
CA LYS A 88 2.62 15.51 -5.18
C LYS A 88 1.70 16.64 -5.66
N PHE A 89 0.75 16.32 -6.54
CA PHE A 89 -0.24 17.25 -7.06
C PHE A 89 -1.62 16.98 -6.43
N GLN A 90 -1.99 17.78 -5.42
CA GLN A 90 -3.18 17.49 -4.59
C GLN A 90 -4.53 17.65 -5.31
N HIS A 91 -4.56 18.36 -6.44
CA HIS A 91 -5.77 18.58 -7.25
C HIS A 91 -5.91 17.57 -8.40
N GLU A 92 -4.93 16.68 -8.58
CA GLU A 92 -4.96 15.68 -9.64
C GLU A 92 -5.85 14.49 -9.23
N THR A 93 -6.87 14.19 -10.04
CA THR A 93 -7.74 13.02 -9.82
C THR A 93 -7.17 11.80 -10.53
N TRP A 94 -6.89 10.74 -9.78
CA TRP A 94 -6.41 9.47 -10.30
C TRP A 94 -7.59 8.62 -10.72
N LYS A 95 -7.73 8.35 -12.01
CA LYS A 95 -8.76 7.44 -12.56
C LYS A 95 -8.31 5.98 -12.56
N VAL A 96 -6.99 5.78 -12.56
CA VAL A 96 -6.32 4.48 -12.42
C VAL A 96 -5.22 4.62 -11.37
N LEU A 97 -4.84 3.51 -10.72
CA LEU A 97 -3.78 3.54 -9.71
C LEU A 97 -2.38 3.52 -10.36
N SER A 98 -2.24 2.81 -11.46
CA SER A 98 -1.02 2.61 -12.22
C SER A 98 -1.37 2.65 -13.70
N GLU A 99 -0.54 3.31 -14.51
CA GLU A 99 -0.69 3.33 -15.97
C GLU A 99 -0.17 2.04 -16.62
N LYS A 100 0.66 1.27 -15.89
CA LYS A 100 1.24 0.04 -16.40
C LYS A 100 0.61 -1.17 -15.73
N THR A 101 -0.22 -1.88 -16.48
CA THR A 101 -0.66 -3.25 -16.22
C THR A 101 0.38 -4.19 -16.84
N TRP A 102 1.06 -4.99 -16.01
CA TRP A 102 1.90 -6.10 -16.48
C TRP A 102 1.29 -7.39 -15.95
#